data_AF-A0A2V7VLV7-F1
#
_entry.id   AF-A0A2V7VLV7-F1
#
_cell.length_a   1.000
_cell.length_b   1.000
_cell.length_c   1.000
_cell.angle_alpha   90.00
_cell.angle_beta   90.00
_cell.angle_gamma   90.00
#
_symmetry.space_group_name_H-M   'P 1'
#
loop_
_entity.id
_entity.type
_entity.pdbx_description
1 polymer ?
#
loop_
_entity_poly.entity_id
_entity_poly.type
_entity_poly.pdbx_seq_one_letter_code
_entity_poly.pdbx_strand_id
1 'polypeptide(L)'
;MPDGRHTLQSRAYDTVDNVGASSVVTVTVDNPAVVSAVFDPVLRAPRCATAGSGCDSGALVNGRDGKGPEPNQPNTINSSCADSTGGTYHVDESIDRIRVVTTDGSPLAAGKTVRIETTVWAYSPPTGDRLDLYTTANASGPSWTFLATLTPPAGGARTLSATYTLPAGSLQAVRAQFRYGGGASPCTAGAYNDRDDLVFAVP
;
A
#
# COMPACT_ATOMS: atom_id res chain seq x y z
N MET A 1 -15.20 -0.89 19.04
CA MET A 1 -15.40 0.22 19.99
C MET A 1 -14.94 1.49 19.30
N PRO A 2 -15.67 2.61 19.39
CA PRO A 2 -15.18 3.90 18.93
C PRO A 2 -13.91 4.29 19.67
N ASP A 3 -13.14 5.19 19.07
CA ASP A 3 -11.95 5.75 19.68
C ASP A 3 -12.30 6.46 20.98
N GLY A 4 -11.37 6.43 21.94
CA GLY A 4 -11.49 7.11 23.21
C GLY A 4 -11.19 6.23 24.41
N ARG A 5 -11.42 6.81 25.58
CA ARG A 5 -11.12 6.20 26.87
C ARG A 5 -12.32 5.35 27.31
N HIS A 6 -12.07 4.08 27.58
CA HIS A 6 -13.06 3.11 28.04
C HIS A 6 -12.62 2.54 29.39
N THR A 7 -13.58 2.10 30.19
CA THR A 7 -13.31 1.47 31.48
C THR A 7 -13.79 0.02 31.47
N LEU A 8 -12.91 -0.88 31.91
CA LEU A 8 -13.21 -2.29 32.11
C LEU A 8 -13.30 -2.57 33.62
N GLN A 9 -14.36 -3.25 34.03
CA GLN A 9 -14.53 -3.76 35.38
C GLN A 9 -15.16 -5.14 35.27
N SER A 10 -14.57 -6.15 35.92
CA SER A 10 -15.21 -7.45 36.05
C SER A 10 -16.07 -7.48 37.31
N ARG A 11 -17.19 -8.19 37.21
CA ARG A 11 -18.09 -8.49 38.34
C ARG A 11 -18.27 -9.99 38.41
N ALA A 12 -18.05 -10.56 39.60
CA ALA A 12 -18.28 -11.96 39.89
C ALA A 12 -19.48 -12.08 40.84
N TYR A 13 -20.30 -13.10 40.61
CA TYR A 13 -21.51 -13.40 41.37
C TYR A 13 -21.34 -14.78 42.01
N ASP A 14 -21.74 -14.95 43.27
CA ASP A 14 -21.81 -16.26 43.91
C ASP A 14 -23.19 -16.93 43.73
N THR A 15 -23.38 -18.14 44.28
CA THR A 15 -24.63 -18.91 44.15
C THR A 15 -25.82 -18.30 44.91
N VAL A 16 -25.60 -17.20 45.64
CA VAL A 16 -26.60 -16.47 46.42
C VAL A 16 -26.71 -15.01 45.94
N ASP A 17 -26.21 -14.71 44.74
CA ASP A 17 -26.19 -13.40 44.08
C ASP A 17 -25.37 -12.30 44.78
N ASN A 18 -24.42 -12.65 45.67
CA ASN A 18 -23.47 -11.66 46.17
C ASN A 18 -22.49 -11.25 45.07
N VAL A 19 -22.17 -9.95 44.99
CA VAL A 19 -21.33 -9.40 43.92
C VAL A 19 -20.00 -8.90 44.45
N GLY A 20 -18.91 -9.43 43.89
CA GLY A 20 -17.57 -8.85 44.00
C GLY A 20 -17.18 -8.12 42.71
N ALA A 21 -16.67 -6.90 42.80
CA ALA A 21 -16.20 -6.13 41.65
C ALA A 21 -14.68 -5.92 41.69
N SER A 22 -14.02 -6.00 40.53
CA SER A 22 -12.60 -5.66 40.41
C SER A 22 -12.35 -4.15 40.53
N SER A 23 -11.09 -3.77 40.68
CA SER A 23 -10.65 -2.41 40.35
C SER A 23 -10.98 -2.08 38.89
N VAL A 24 -11.25 -0.81 38.62
CA VAL A 24 -11.51 -0.31 37.28
C VAL A 24 -10.18 -0.18 36.53
N VAL A 25 -10.08 -0.82 35.37
CA VAL A 25 -8.96 -0.64 34.43
C VAL A 25 -9.39 0.35 33.37
N THR A 26 -8.58 1.36 33.12
CA THR A 26 -8.82 2.29 32.02
C THR A 26 -8.03 1.85 30.79
N VAL A 27 -8.69 1.73 29.65
CA VAL A 27 -8.09 1.42 28.36
C VAL A 27 -8.38 2.56 27.38
N THR A 28 -7.48 2.80 26.45
CA THR A 28 -7.72 3.72 25.33
C THR A 28 -7.85 2.88 24.07
N VAL A 29 -8.95 3.08 23.35
CA VAL A 29 -9.13 2.55 21.99
C VAL A 29 -8.72 3.66 21.04
N ASP A 30 -7.80 3.35 20.14
CA ASP A 30 -7.42 4.17 19.01
C ASP A 30 -7.51 3.23 17.80
N ASN A 31 -8.40 3.55 16.85
CA ASN A 31 -8.54 2.85 15.58
C ASN A 31 -7.93 3.76 14.51
N PRO A 32 -6.62 3.67 14.24
CA PRO A 32 -5.99 4.50 13.23
C PRO A 32 -6.64 4.19 11.88
N ALA A 33 -7.10 5.23 11.19
CA ALA A 33 -7.70 5.07 9.87
C ALA A 33 -6.61 4.80 8.81
N VAL A 34 -6.98 4.13 7.73
CA VAL A 34 -6.15 4.10 6.52
C VAL A 34 -6.26 5.49 5.87
N VAL A 35 -5.13 6.16 5.73
CA VAL A 35 -5.05 7.51 5.18
C VAL A 35 -5.16 7.44 3.65
N SER A 36 -6.00 8.28 3.06
CA SER A 36 -6.04 8.48 1.62
C SER A 36 -4.86 9.34 1.17
N ALA A 37 -4.10 8.86 0.21
CA ALA A 37 -3.01 9.60 -0.39
C ALA A 37 -3.54 10.77 -1.23
N VAL A 38 -2.72 11.81 -1.33
CA VAL A 38 -2.93 12.96 -2.21
C VAL A 38 -1.67 13.09 -3.07
N PHE A 39 -1.82 13.50 -4.33
CA PHE A 39 -0.67 13.74 -5.19
C PHE A 39 0.24 14.83 -4.59
N ASP A 40 1.51 14.51 -4.39
CA ASP A 40 2.54 15.44 -3.95
C ASP A 40 3.29 15.95 -5.18
N PRO A 41 3.19 17.25 -5.56
CA PRO A 41 3.83 17.77 -6.77
C PRO A 41 5.36 17.86 -6.69
N VAL A 42 5.94 17.81 -5.48
CA VAL A 42 7.39 17.81 -5.29
C VAL A 42 7.93 16.41 -5.55
N LEU A 43 7.30 15.40 -4.95
CA LEU A 43 7.67 14.00 -5.19
C LEU A 43 7.16 13.48 -6.53
N ARG A 44 6.12 14.10 -7.10
CA ARG A 44 5.39 13.64 -8.29
C ARG A 44 4.75 12.26 -8.13
N ALA A 45 4.34 11.92 -6.92
CA ALA A 45 3.74 10.65 -6.57
C ALA A 45 2.65 10.82 -5.50
N PRO A 46 1.69 9.88 -5.39
CA PRO A 46 0.73 9.81 -4.29
C PRO A 46 1.43 9.71 -2.93
N ARG A 47 1.00 10.54 -1.97
CA ARG A 47 1.56 10.60 -0.63
C ARG A 47 0.49 10.66 0.47
N CYS A 48 0.66 9.85 1.50
CA CYS A 48 0.03 10.07 2.81
C CYS A 48 0.96 10.87 3.71
N ALA A 49 0.54 12.09 4.07
CA ALA A 49 1.35 13.02 4.86
C ALA A 49 1.44 12.64 6.35
N THR A 50 0.46 11.90 6.86
CA THR A 50 0.38 11.42 8.24
C THR A 50 0.42 9.90 8.29
N ALA A 51 0.88 9.37 9.43
CA ALA A 51 0.90 7.94 9.68
C ALA A 51 -0.44 7.50 10.30
N GLY A 52 -1.28 6.84 9.51
CA GLY A 52 -2.43 6.07 10.01
C GLY A 52 -2.12 4.58 10.02
N SER A 53 -3.12 3.71 10.16
CA SER A 53 -2.93 2.24 10.07
C SER A 53 -2.57 1.80 8.65
N GLY A 54 -2.66 2.71 7.69
CA GLY A 54 -2.15 2.50 6.35
C GLY A 54 -2.17 3.77 5.52
N CYS A 55 -1.69 3.63 4.29
CA CYS A 55 -1.75 4.61 3.22
C CYS A 55 -2.38 3.98 1.99
N ASP A 56 -3.23 4.72 1.29
CA ASP A 56 -4.02 4.22 0.17
C ASP A 56 -4.02 5.22 -0.99
N SER A 57 -3.46 4.83 -2.13
CA SER A 57 -3.45 5.64 -3.36
C SER A 57 -4.85 5.98 -3.89
N GLY A 58 -5.89 5.23 -3.50
CA GLY A 58 -7.23 5.40 -4.04
C GLY A 58 -7.23 5.16 -5.55
N ALA A 59 -7.69 6.15 -6.32
CA ALA A 59 -7.73 6.10 -7.78
C ALA A 59 -6.61 6.93 -8.45
N LEU A 60 -5.64 7.44 -7.67
CA LEU A 60 -4.57 8.29 -8.22
C LEU A 60 -3.64 7.56 -9.17
N VAL A 61 -3.59 6.23 -9.07
CA VAL A 61 -2.76 5.31 -9.85
C VAL A 61 -3.65 4.38 -10.67
N ASN A 62 -4.82 4.85 -11.11
CA ASN A 62 -5.79 3.99 -11.80
C ASN A 62 -5.63 4.06 -13.33
N GLY A 63 -4.83 3.15 -13.87
CA GLY A 63 -4.49 3.11 -15.29
C GLY A 63 -2.98 3.06 -15.46
N ARG A 64 -2.53 3.27 -16.70
CA ARG A 64 -1.13 3.30 -17.08
C ARG A 64 -0.91 4.38 -18.12
N ASP A 65 0.02 5.30 -17.92
CA ASP A 65 0.24 6.41 -18.87
C ASP A 65 -1.10 7.08 -19.27
N GLY A 66 -1.36 7.36 -20.56
CA GLY A 66 -2.64 7.86 -21.06
C GLY A 66 -3.74 6.80 -21.19
N LYS A 67 -3.60 5.62 -20.54
CA LYS A 67 -4.54 4.50 -20.61
C LYS A 67 -5.27 4.35 -19.28
N GLY A 68 -6.33 5.12 -19.12
CA GLY A 68 -7.17 5.09 -17.92
C GLY A 68 -7.29 6.46 -17.28
N PRO A 69 -8.07 6.57 -16.19
CA PRO A 69 -8.22 7.80 -15.43
C PRO A 69 -7.07 7.97 -14.42
N GLU A 70 -5.82 7.83 -14.85
CA GLU A 70 -4.65 8.01 -14.00
C GLU A 70 -4.20 9.47 -14.08
N PRO A 71 -4.43 10.31 -13.06
CA PRO A 71 -3.93 11.67 -13.08
C PRO A 71 -2.44 11.70 -12.74
N ASN A 72 -1.66 12.50 -13.48
CA ASN A 72 -0.24 12.75 -13.22
C ASN A 72 0.67 11.53 -13.41
N GLN A 73 0.32 10.67 -14.37
CA GLN A 73 1.21 9.60 -14.81
C GLN A 73 2.65 10.12 -15.04
N PRO A 74 3.68 9.36 -14.65
CA PRO A 74 3.62 7.96 -14.23
C PRO A 74 3.43 7.76 -12.72
N ASN A 75 3.14 8.81 -11.95
CA ASN A 75 3.09 8.73 -10.48
C ASN A 75 4.31 8.08 -9.79
N THR A 76 5.44 7.99 -10.49
CA THR A 76 6.72 7.59 -9.91
C THR A 76 7.43 8.80 -9.31
N ILE A 77 8.11 8.58 -8.19
CA ILE A 77 8.90 9.59 -7.49
C ILE A 77 9.87 10.23 -8.48
N ASN A 78 9.84 11.56 -8.56
CA ASN A 78 10.59 12.42 -9.48
C ASN A 78 10.32 12.17 -10.98
N SER A 79 9.21 11.50 -11.33
CA SER A 79 8.98 10.94 -12.68
C SER A 79 10.17 10.09 -13.15
N SER A 80 10.81 9.37 -12.23
CA SER A 80 12.07 8.67 -12.47
C SER A 80 11.95 7.44 -13.36
N CYS A 81 10.74 6.90 -13.51
CA CYS A 81 10.44 5.81 -14.42
C CYS A 81 9.12 6.09 -15.11
N ALA A 82 9.15 6.19 -16.44
CA ALA A 82 7.95 6.40 -17.23
C ALA A 82 7.16 5.10 -17.41
N ASP A 83 5.86 5.24 -17.55
CA ASP A 83 4.99 4.16 -17.97
C ASP A 83 5.15 3.87 -19.45
N SER A 84 4.70 2.68 -19.81
CA SER A 84 4.69 2.24 -21.19
C SER A 84 3.36 2.60 -21.87
N THR A 85 3.45 3.12 -23.10
CA THR A 85 2.31 3.74 -23.81
C THR A 85 1.48 2.76 -24.66
N GLY A 86 1.88 1.49 -24.73
CA GLY A 86 1.21 0.47 -25.54
C GLY A 86 -0.14 0.07 -24.96
N GLY A 87 -0.96 -0.65 -25.73
CA GLY A 87 -2.20 -1.26 -25.23
C GLY A 87 -3.37 -0.30 -24.98
N THR A 88 -4.40 -0.84 -24.32
CA THR A 88 -5.70 -0.24 -24.01
C THR A 88 -6.04 -0.46 -22.53
N TYR A 89 -6.62 0.56 -21.91
CA TYR A 89 -7.07 0.51 -20.51
C TYR A 89 -8.03 -0.66 -20.27
N HIS A 90 -7.77 -1.43 -19.21
CA HIS A 90 -8.56 -2.61 -18.82
C HIS A 90 -8.73 -3.65 -19.95
N VAL A 91 -7.78 -3.68 -20.87
CA VAL A 91 -7.50 -4.81 -21.76
C VAL A 91 -6.10 -5.31 -21.45
N ASP A 92 -5.15 -4.38 -21.36
CA ASP A 92 -3.74 -4.59 -21.06
C ASP A 92 -3.37 -4.09 -19.65
N GLU A 93 -2.11 -4.32 -19.26
CA GLU A 93 -1.61 -4.36 -17.88
C GLU A 93 -1.54 -3.00 -17.15
N SER A 94 -2.38 -2.74 -16.15
CA SER A 94 -2.24 -1.56 -15.28
C SER A 94 -2.10 -1.91 -13.81
N ILE A 95 -1.50 -1.02 -13.04
CA ILE A 95 -1.68 -0.89 -11.61
C ILE A 95 -2.92 0.01 -11.46
N ASP A 96 -3.82 -0.36 -10.55
CA ASP A 96 -5.07 0.40 -10.35
C ASP A 96 -5.17 0.98 -8.93
N ARG A 97 -4.39 0.42 -7.99
CA ARG A 97 -4.34 0.85 -6.59
C ARG A 97 -3.13 0.23 -5.88
N ILE A 98 -2.42 1.03 -5.12
CA ILE A 98 -1.45 0.60 -4.10
C ILE A 98 -1.98 0.95 -2.71
N ARG A 99 -1.85 0.03 -1.76
CA ARG A 99 -2.10 0.24 -0.33
C ARG A 99 -0.97 -0.35 0.49
N VAL A 100 -0.61 0.32 1.58
CA VAL A 100 0.30 -0.19 2.61
C VAL A 100 -0.44 -0.13 3.93
N VAL A 101 -0.68 -1.27 4.57
CA VAL A 101 -1.48 -1.36 5.81
C VAL A 101 -0.75 -2.17 6.88
N THR A 102 -0.76 -1.72 8.13
CA THR A 102 -0.22 -2.51 9.25
C THR A 102 -1.09 -3.75 9.49
N THR A 103 -0.47 -4.84 9.92
CA THR A 103 -1.20 -6.09 10.22
C THR A 103 -1.83 -6.08 11.61
N ASP A 104 -1.38 -5.19 12.50
CA ASP A 104 -1.84 -5.07 13.88
C ASP A 104 -2.83 -3.90 14.08
N GLY A 105 -3.15 -3.16 13.01
CA GLY A 105 -4.03 -2.01 13.04
C GLY A 105 -3.43 -0.77 13.70
N SER A 106 -2.20 -0.81 14.21
CA SER A 106 -1.53 0.37 14.77
C SER A 106 -1.04 1.30 13.66
N PRO A 107 -0.67 2.57 13.96
CA PRO A 107 -0.10 3.44 12.95
C PRO A 107 1.16 2.84 12.31
N LEU A 108 1.37 3.12 11.02
CA LEU A 108 2.64 2.88 10.34
C LEU A 108 3.76 3.48 11.20
N ALA A 109 4.77 2.68 11.54
CA ALA A 109 5.92 3.08 12.34
C ALA A 109 7.08 2.11 12.09
N ALA A 110 8.32 2.55 12.36
CA ALA A 110 9.49 1.69 12.18
C ALA A 110 9.35 0.39 13.01
N GLY A 111 9.72 -0.74 12.43
CA GLY A 111 9.59 -2.07 13.05
C GLY A 111 8.20 -2.70 12.95
N LYS A 112 7.19 -1.99 12.43
CA LYS A 112 5.86 -2.57 12.17
C LYS A 112 5.87 -3.46 10.94
N THR A 113 5.17 -4.58 11.03
CA THR A 113 4.86 -5.41 9.87
C THR A 113 3.66 -4.83 9.13
N VAL A 114 3.84 -4.63 7.82
CA VAL A 114 2.82 -4.14 6.92
C VAL A 114 2.53 -5.16 5.82
N ARG A 115 1.32 -5.11 5.27
CA ARG A 115 0.92 -5.74 4.02
C ARG A 115 0.84 -4.67 2.94
N ILE A 116 1.56 -4.88 1.85
CA ILE A 116 1.40 -4.14 0.60
C ILE A 116 0.31 -4.86 -0.19
N GLU A 117 -0.71 -4.13 -0.61
CA GLU A 117 -1.78 -4.61 -1.47
C GLU A 117 -1.75 -3.80 -2.76
N THR A 118 -1.50 -4.46 -3.89
CA THR A 118 -1.54 -3.83 -5.21
C THR A 118 -2.66 -4.45 -6.01
N THR A 119 -3.67 -3.64 -6.34
CA THR A 119 -4.66 -4.01 -7.36
C THR A 119 -4.05 -3.73 -8.72
N VAL A 120 -4.08 -4.72 -9.59
CA VAL A 120 -3.62 -4.65 -10.98
C VAL A 120 -4.76 -5.07 -11.91
N TRP A 121 -4.76 -4.58 -13.13
CA TRP A 121 -5.48 -5.17 -14.24
C TRP A 121 -4.56 -6.11 -15.01
N ALA A 122 -4.68 -7.42 -14.83
CA ALA A 122 -3.85 -8.38 -15.56
C ALA A 122 -4.43 -8.69 -16.95
N TYR A 123 -3.58 -8.85 -17.97
CA TYR A 123 -4.02 -9.32 -19.28
C TYR A 123 -4.61 -10.75 -19.17
N SER A 124 -5.44 -11.17 -20.12
CA SER A 124 -6.06 -12.50 -20.11
C SER A 124 -5.69 -13.33 -21.34
N PRO A 125 -5.01 -14.48 -21.19
CA PRO A 125 -4.45 -15.04 -19.95
C PRO A 125 -3.13 -14.34 -19.55
N PRO A 126 -2.83 -14.20 -18.24
CA PRO A 126 -1.70 -13.40 -17.75
C PRO A 126 -0.38 -14.18 -17.73
N THR A 127 -0.05 -14.88 -18.81
CA THR A 127 1.10 -15.81 -18.82
C THR A 127 2.44 -15.09 -18.64
N GLY A 128 2.56 -13.86 -19.16
CA GLY A 128 3.74 -13.00 -19.06
C GLY A 128 3.74 -12.04 -17.88
N ASP A 129 2.59 -11.84 -17.23
CA ASP A 129 2.39 -10.73 -16.29
C ASP A 129 3.02 -11.01 -14.93
N ARG A 130 3.77 -10.05 -14.41
CA ARG A 130 4.39 -10.14 -13.08
C ARG A 130 4.30 -8.78 -12.39
N LEU A 131 3.96 -8.80 -11.10
CA LEU A 131 4.10 -7.64 -10.23
C LEU A 131 5.39 -7.76 -9.44
N ASP A 132 6.34 -6.86 -9.67
CA ASP A 132 7.50 -6.72 -8.80
C ASP A 132 7.25 -5.58 -7.80
N LEU A 133 7.57 -5.83 -6.53
CA LEU A 133 7.48 -4.84 -5.47
C LEU A 133 8.89 -4.45 -5.02
N TYR A 134 9.11 -3.15 -4.90
CA TYR A 134 10.33 -2.57 -4.32
C TYR A 134 9.96 -1.62 -3.18
N THR A 135 10.86 -1.49 -2.23
CA THR A 135 10.69 -0.59 -1.08
C THR A 135 11.89 0.33 -0.96
N THR A 136 11.67 1.49 -0.33
CA THR A 136 12.75 2.39 0.06
C THR A 136 12.42 3.06 1.38
N ALA A 137 13.43 3.24 2.23
CA ALA A 137 13.31 3.91 3.53
C ALA A 137 13.40 5.45 3.42
N ASN A 138 13.72 5.98 2.23
CA ASN A 138 13.88 7.41 2.00
C ASN A 138 13.31 7.82 0.63
N ALA A 139 12.08 8.30 0.61
CA ALA A 139 11.39 8.72 -0.61
C ALA A 139 11.99 10.00 -1.24
N SER A 140 12.75 10.81 -0.50
CA SER A 140 13.38 12.04 -1.03
C SER A 140 14.57 11.75 -1.95
N GLY A 141 15.13 10.54 -1.87
CA GLY A 141 16.26 10.07 -2.66
C GLY A 141 16.26 8.54 -2.69
N PRO A 142 15.31 7.94 -3.43
CA PRO A 142 15.01 6.52 -3.28
C PRO A 142 16.16 5.64 -3.78
N SER A 143 16.63 4.76 -2.90
CA SER A 143 17.36 3.54 -3.26
C SER A 143 16.40 2.38 -3.14
N TRP A 144 16.05 1.76 -4.27
CA TRP A 144 15.05 0.70 -4.33
C TRP A 144 15.63 -0.66 -3.93
N THR A 145 15.01 -1.29 -2.94
CA THR A 145 15.30 -2.66 -2.51
C THR A 145 14.21 -3.59 -3.03
N PHE A 146 14.59 -4.66 -3.71
CA PHE A 146 13.64 -5.67 -4.18
C PHE A 146 12.99 -6.40 -2.99
N LEU A 147 11.67 -6.53 -3.01
CA LEU A 147 10.91 -7.27 -2.01
C LEU A 147 10.44 -8.62 -2.55
N ALA A 148 9.66 -8.62 -3.64
CA ALA A 148 9.05 -9.83 -4.16
C ALA A 148 8.62 -9.67 -5.63
N THR A 149 8.49 -10.81 -6.32
CA THR A 149 7.76 -10.93 -7.58
C THR A 149 6.51 -11.79 -7.34
N LEU A 150 5.34 -11.27 -7.71
CA LEU A 150 4.04 -11.91 -7.57
C LEU A 150 3.45 -12.19 -8.96
N THR A 151 2.74 -13.31 -9.10
CA THR A 151 2.09 -13.70 -10.35
C THR A 151 0.57 -13.59 -10.18
N PRO A 152 -0.15 -12.86 -11.06
CA PRO A 152 -1.59 -12.81 -11.02
C PRO A 152 -2.20 -14.20 -11.34
N PRO A 153 -3.19 -14.67 -10.57
CA PRO A 153 -3.75 -16.02 -10.76
C PRO A 153 -4.65 -16.15 -11.99
N ALA A 154 -5.13 -15.03 -12.54
CA ALA A 154 -5.99 -14.95 -13.71
C ALA A 154 -6.05 -13.50 -14.20
N GLY A 155 -6.52 -13.28 -15.45
CA GLY A 155 -6.69 -11.94 -16.02
C GLY A 155 -7.82 -11.12 -15.39
N GLY A 156 -7.83 -9.82 -15.69
CA GLY A 156 -8.70 -8.80 -15.12
C GLY A 156 -8.18 -8.27 -13.77
N ALA A 157 -9.03 -7.51 -13.07
CA ALA A 157 -8.68 -6.91 -11.78
C ALA A 157 -8.30 -7.95 -10.72
N ARG A 158 -7.07 -7.89 -10.19
CA ARG A 158 -6.57 -8.78 -9.14
C ARG A 158 -5.79 -7.98 -8.11
N THR A 159 -6.02 -8.27 -6.82
CA THR A 159 -5.18 -7.74 -5.75
C THR A 159 -4.12 -8.77 -5.38
N LEU A 160 -2.87 -8.38 -5.50
CA LEU A 160 -1.70 -9.16 -5.09
C LEU A 160 -1.13 -8.54 -3.83
N SER A 161 -0.53 -9.36 -2.96
CA SER A 161 0.01 -8.84 -1.70
C SER A 161 1.29 -9.51 -1.26
N ALA A 162 2.11 -8.74 -0.57
CA ALA A 162 3.30 -9.18 0.14
C ALA A 162 3.38 -8.48 1.49
N THR A 163 4.00 -9.12 2.48
CA THR A 163 4.26 -8.51 3.78
C THR A 163 5.74 -8.19 3.95
N TYR A 164 6.04 -7.11 4.69
CA TYR A 164 7.40 -6.79 5.10
C TYR A 164 7.40 -5.94 6.38
N THR A 165 8.55 -5.85 7.03
CA THR A 165 8.74 -5.01 8.22
C THR A 165 9.33 -3.67 7.81
N LEU A 166 8.70 -2.57 8.23
CA LEU A 166 9.16 -1.21 7.95
C LEU A 166 10.55 -0.97 8.58
N PRO A 167 11.58 -0.61 7.81
CA PRO A 167 12.86 -0.18 8.36
C PRO A 167 12.74 1.18 9.07
N ALA A 168 13.83 1.65 9.66
CA ALA A 168 13.93 3.03 10.13
C ALA A 168 13.97 3.99 8.93
N GLY A 169 13.25 5.11 9.03
CA GLY A 169 13.20 6.16 8.01
C GLY A 169 11.85 6.88 8.05
N SER A 170 11.85 8.21 8.01
CA SER A 170 10.66 9.02 8.32
C SER A 170 9.67 9.15 7.16
N LEU A 171 10.13 8.93 5.93
CA LEU A 171 9.34 9.02 4.71
C LEU A 171 9.76 7.89 3.79
N GLN A 172 8.90 6.88 3.69
CA GLN A 172 9.19 5.64 2.96
C GLN A 172 8.29 5.55 1.74
N ALA A 173 8.64 4.66 0.82
CA ALA A 173 7.80 4.40 -0.34
C ALA A 173 7.85 2.94 -0.77
N VAL A 174 6.77 2.53 -1.43
CA VAL A 174 6.69 1.32 -2.23
C VAL A 174 6.64 1.72 -3.69
N ARG A 175 7.40 1.02 -4.54
CA ARG A 175 7.19 1.01 -5.99
C ARG A 175 6.55 -0.31 -6.37
N ALA A 176 5.39 -0.23 -7.02
CA ALA A 176 4.86 -1.34 -7.79
C ALA A 176 5.35 -1.22 -9.23
N GLN A 177 5.83 -2.32 -9.79
CA GLN A 177 6.02 -2.45 -11.22
C GLN A 177 5.22 -3.64 -11.71
N PHE A 178 4.23 -3.39 -12.55
CA PHE A 178 3.50 -4.44 -13.23
C PHE A 178 4.02 -4.57 -14.67
N ARG A 179 4.51 -5.75 -15.04
CA ARG A 179 5.23 -5.95 -16.30
C ARG A 179 4.74 -7.16 -17.07
N TYR A 180 4.85 -7.07 -18.39
CA TYR A 180 4.71 -8.20 -19.31
C TYR A 180 6.10 -8.70 -19.74
N GLY A 181 6.47 -9.91 -19.32
CA GLY A 181 7.78 -10.49 -19.62
C GLY A 181 8.94 -9.78 -18.93
N GLY A 182 10.16 -9.95 -19.47
CA GLY A 182 11.38 -9.35 -18.94
C GLY A 182 11.80 -9.85 -17.54
N GLY A 183 12.81 -9.19 -16.97
CA GLY A 183 13.32 -9.45 -15.62
C GLY A 183 12.90 -8.37 -14.61
N ALA A 184 12.98 -8.69 -13.32
CA ALA A 184 12.69 -7.75 -12.25
C ALA A 184 13.75 -6.63 -12.21
N SER A 185 13.30 -5.39 -12.35
CA SER A 185 14.05 -4.15 -12.08
C SER A 185 13.06 -3.06 -11.63
N PRO A 186 13.44 -2.03 -10.86
CA PRO A 186 12.55 -0.92 -10.52
C PRO A 186 12.04 -0.10 -11.72
N CYS A 187 12.57 -0.35 -12.93
CA CYS A 187 12.17 0.34 -14.17
C CYS A 187 12.44 -0.51 -15.43
N THR A 188 11.79 -1.65 -15.56
CA THR A 188 12.11 -2.74 -16.50
C THR A 188 11.98 -2.45 -17.99
N ALA A 189 11.43 -1.37 -18.55
CA ALA A 189 11.10 -1.29 -19.99
C ALA A 189 10.21 -2.43 -20.56
N GLY A 190 9.40 -2.10 -21.57
CA GLY A 190 8.38 -2.98 -22.12
C GLY A 190 7.26 -2.16 -22.76
N ALA A 191 6.36 -2.79 -23.52
CA ALA A 191 5.29 -2.06 -24.20
C ALA A 191 4.06 -1.82 -23.31
N TYR A 192 3.88 -2.64 -22.27
CA TYR A 192 2.67 -2.67 -21.44
C TYR A 192 2.96 -2.51 -19.95
N ASN A 193 4.20 -2.17 -19.60
CA ASN A 193 4.60 -2.13 -18.21
C ASN A 193 4.14 -0.82 -17.57
N ASP A 194 3.70 -0.94 -16.33
CA ASP A 194 3.20 0.14 -15.51
C ASP A 194 4.02 0.27 -14.22
N ARG A 195 4.21 1.50 -13.74
CA ARG A 195 4.98 1.77 -12.53
C ARG A 195 4.37 2.89 -11.74
N ASP A 196 4.02 2.59 -10.50
CA ASP A 196 3.50 3.59 -9.57
C ASP A 196 4.22 3.51 -8.23
N ASP A 197 4.38 4.68 -7.62
CA ASP A 197 4.90 4.79 -6.26
C ASP A 197 3.79 5.18 -5.27
N LEU A 198 3.88 4.68 -4.04
CA LEU A 198 3.09 5.17 -2.92
C LEU A 198 4.00 5.58 -1.78
N VAL A 199 3.95 6.87 -1.44
CA VAL A 199 4.77 7.47 -0.38
C VAL A 199 3.96 7.59 0.91
N PHE A 200 4.57 7.27 2.05
CA PHE A 200 3.91 7.35 3.34
C PHE A 200 4.86 7.76 4.46
N ALA A 201 4.32 8.50 5.43
CA ALA A 201 5.04 8.87 6.65
C ALA A 201 5.17 7.67 7.59
N VAL A 202 6.33 7.56 8.24
CA VAL A 202 6.64 6.54 9.25
C VAL A 202 7.35 7.24 10.42
N PRO A 203 6.67 7.47 11.56
CA PRO A 203 7.25 8.06 12.76
C PRO A 203 8.17 7.08 13.51
#